data_AF-A0A9C5ZMH4-F1
#
_entry.id   AF-A0A9C5ZMH4-F1
#
_cell.length_a   1.000
_cell.length_b   1.000
_cell.length_c   1.000
_cell.angle_alpha   90.00
_cell.angle_beta   90.00
_cell.angle_gamma   90.00
#
_symmetry.space_group_name_H-M   'P 1'
#
loop_
_entity.id
_entity.type
_entity.pdbx_description
1 polymer ?
#
loop_
_entity_poly.entity_id
_entity_poly.type
_entity_poly.pdbx_seq_one_letter_code
_entity_poly.pdbx_strand_id
1 'polypeptide(L)' 'MDVNLGVFDLVKLGIKFIAFRVQQYYLTTYEHEIVDTLCGRVKGAKRKTIYDKFYYAFEGIPFAKPPIGELRFRAPQ' A
#
# COMPACT_ATOMS: atom_id res chain seq x y z
N MET A 1 -19.27 -13.09 -8.47
CA MET A 1 -19.28 -12.13 -9.58
C MET A 1 -18.29 -12.66 -10.59
N ASP A 2 -18.77 -13.10 -11.74
CA ASP A 2 -17.87 -13.55 -12.81
C ASP A 2 -17.30 -12.30 -13.48
N VAL A 3 -16.03 -12.02 -13.20
CA VAL A 3 -15.33 -10.91 -13.84
C VAL A 3 -14.70 -11.43 -15.11
N ASN A 4 -15.29 -11.09 -16.26
CA ASN A 4 -14.74 -11.41 -17.57
C ASN A 4 -13.97 -10.19 -18.08
N LEU A 5 -12.64 -10.21 -17.97
CA LEU A 5 -11.77 -9.18 -18.55
C LEU A 5 -11.33 -9.61 -19.94
N GLY A 6 -11.55 -8.74 -20.93
CA GLY A 6 -10.95 -8.90 -22.25
C GLY A 6 -9.42 -8.76 -22.17
N VAL A 7 -8.72 -9.42 -23.10
CA VAL A 7 -7.25 -9.35 -23.21
C VAL A 7 -6.77 -7.90 -23.33
N PHE A 8 -7.51 -7.06 -24.07
CA PHE A 8 -7.21 -5.64 -24.20
C PHE A 8 -7.29 -4.88 -22.87
N ASP A 9 -8.27 -5.20 -22.02
CA ASP A 9 -8.42 -4.57 -20.71
C ASP A 9 -7.30 -5.01 -19.75
N LEU A 10 -6.87 -6.26 -19.83
CA LEU A 10 -5.74 -6.77 -19.06
C LEU A 10 -4.43 -6.05 -19.45
N VAL A 11 -4.18 -5.88 -20.74
CA VAL A 11 -3.01 -5.13 -21.23
C VAL A 11 -3.07 -3.68 -20.75
N LYS A 12 -4.23 -3.03 -20.87
CA LYS A 12 -4.45 -1.66 -20.40
C LYS A 12 -4.22 -1.53 -18.89
N LEU A 13 -4.67 -2.51 -18.10
CA LEU A 13 -4.46 -2.55 -16.66
C LEU A 13 -2.97 -2.69 -16.32
N GLY A 14 -2.25 -3.56 -17.03
CA GLY A 14 -0.80 -3.74 -16.88
C GLY A 14 -0.03 -2.44 -17.13
N ILE A 15 -0.34 -1.74 -18.23
CA ILE A 15 0.28 -0.44 -18.55
C ILE A 15 0.00 0.59 -17.45
N LYS A 16 -1.25 0.69 -16.98
CA LYS A 16 -1.62 1.59 -15.88
C LYS A 16 -0.90 1.25 -14.58
N PHE A 17 -0.73 -0.03 -14.26
CA PHE A 17 -0.02 -0.47 -13.07
C PHE A 17 1.44 -0.04 -13.11
N ILE A 18 2.13 -0.24 -14.25
CA ILE A 18 3.52 0.19 -14.42
C ILE A 18 3.64 1.71 -14.30
N ALA A 19 2.80 2.47 -15.01
CA ALA A 19 2.78 3.92 -14.93
C ALA A 19 2.55 4.41 -13.49
N PHE A 20 1.62 3.78 -12.76
CA PHE A 20 1.36 4.09 -11.36
C PHE A 20 2.58 3.81 -10.46
N ARG A 21 3.26 2.67 -10.63
CA ARG A 21 4.47 2.35 -9.86
C ARG A 21 5.58 3.38 -10.09
N VAL A 22 5.79 3.78 -11.34
CA VAL A 22 6.76 4.83 -11.71
C VAL A 22 6.37 6.18 -11.10
N GLN A 23 5.10 6.57 -11.21
CA GLN A 23 4.60 7.81 -10.62
C GLN A 23 4.76 7.83 -9.09
N GLN A 24 4.43 6.74 -8.40
CA GLN A 24 4.62 6.63 -6.95
C GLN A 24 6.09 6.73 -6.54
N TYR A 25 7.00 6.16 -7.33
CA TYR A 25 8.44 6.30 -7.11
C TYR A 25 8.89 7.77 -7.18
N TYR A 26 8.48 8.51 -8.21
CA TYR A 26 8.81 9.94 -8.34
C TYR A 26 8.17 10.83 -7.28
N LEU A 27 7.00 10.45 -6.78
CA LEU A 27 6.29 11.19 -5.73
C LEU A 27 6.80 10.86 -4.31
N THR A 28 7.63 9.85 -4.15
CA THR A 28 8.20 9.47 -2.85
C THR A 28 9.46 10.28 -2.58
N THR A 29 9.51 10.94 -1.42
CA THR A 29 10.70 11.70 -0.99
C THR A 29 11.62 10.84 -0.12
N TYR A 30 12.85 11.32 0.14
CA TYR A 30 13.79 10.67 1.05
C TYR A 30 13.56 11.00 2.53
N GLU A 31 12.56 11.83 2.85
CA GLU A 31 12.18 12.15 4.22
C GLU A 31 11.34 11.01 4.82
N HIS A 32 11.71 10.60 6.03
CA HIS A 32 11.05 9.52 6.75
C HIS A 32 10.75 9.96 8.17
N GLU A 33 9.63 9.49 8.71
CA GLU A 33 9.19 9.80 10.07
C GLU A 33 9.04 8.50 10.86
N ILE A 34 9.49 8.49 12.12
CA ILE A 34 9.31 7.34 13.02
C ILE A 34 8.32 7.74 14.11
N VAL A 35 7.27 6.94 14.27
CA VAL A 35 6.21 7.19 15.26
C VAL A 35 6.04 5.97 16.16
N ASP A 36 5.79 6.20 17.44
CA ASP A 36 5.47 5.16 18.40
C ASP A 36 3.99 4.75 18.31
N THR A 37 3.73 3.44 18.30
CA THR A 37 2.39 2.85 18.38
C THR A 37 2.30 1.92 19.58
N LEU A 38 1.08 1.46 19.90
CA LEU A 38 0.85 0.48 20.97
C LEU A 38 1.67 -0.82 20.80
N CYS A 39 1.98 -1.18 19.56
CA CYS A 39 2.67 -2.42 19.21
C CYS A 39 4.13 -2.19 18.78
N GLY A 40 4.68 -0.99 19.00
CA GLY A 40 6.06 -0.64 18.68
C GLY A 40 6.21 0.52 17.67
N ARG A 41 7.45 0.80 17.30
CA ARG A 41 7.80 1.90 16.38
C ARG A 41 7.51 1.55 14.93
N VAL A 42 6.92 2.48 14.19
CA VAL A 42 6.66 2.36 12.76
C VAL A 42 7.36 3.49 11.99
N LYS A 43 7.92 3.17 10.82
CA LYS A 43 8.58 4.13 9.94
C LYS A 43 7.70 4.43 8.74
N GLY A 44 7.33 5.69 8.56
CA GLY A 44 6.61 6.21 7.40
C GLY A 44 7.53 6.95 6.44
N ALA A 45 7.03 7.21 5.24
CA ALA A 45 7.71 8.02 4.23
C ALA A 45 6.88 9.26 3.90
N LYS A 46 7.53 10.41 3.72
CA LYS A 46 6.86 11.60 3.21
C LYS A 46 6.68 11.47 1.71
N ARG A 47 5.44 11.63 1.24
CA ARG A 47 5.08 11.57 -0.17
C ARG A 47 4.43 12.87 -0.61
N LYS A 48 4.55 13.13 -1.91
CA LYS A 48 3.95 14.26 -2.60
C LYS A 48 2.71 13.80 -3.35
N THR A 49 1.64 14.56 -3.28
CA THR A 49 0.43 14.34 -4.10
C THR A 49 0.62 14.90 -5.50
N ILE A 50 -0.29 14.57 -6.41
CA ILE A 50 -0.32 15.17 -7.77
C ILE A 50 -0.61 16.68 -7.78
N TYR A 51 -1.09 17.24 -6.65
CA TYR A 51 -1.38 18.66 -6.47
C TYR A 51 -0.33 19.35 -5.60
N ASP A 52 0.89 18.81 -5.59
CA ASP A 52 2.05 19.35 -4.87
C ASP A 52 1.93 19.47 -3.33
N LYS A 53 0.93 18.82 -2.72
CA LYS A 53 0.80 18.74 -1.26
C LYS A 53 1.60 17.56 -0.70
N PHE A 54 2.20 17.74 0.48
CA PHE A 54 2.93 16.68 1.18
C PHE A 54 2.09 16.02 2.27
N TYR A 55 2.35 14.73 2.51
CA TYR A 55 1.78 13.96 3.61
C TYR A 55 2.74 12.85 4.04
N TYR A 56 2.60 12.36 5.27
CA TYR A 56 3.33 11.19 5.76
C TYR A 56 2.48 9.93 5.55
N ALA A 57 3.04 8.96 4.84
CA ALA A 57 2.41 7.69 4.53
C ALA A 57 2.99 6.59 5.42
N PHE A 58 2.13 5.98 6.25
CA PHE A 58 2.43 4.77 7.01
C PHE A 58 1.55 3.64 6.49
N GLU A 59 2.14 2.67 5.81
CA GLU A 59 1.42 1.60 5.10
C GLU A 59 1.80 0.24 5.69
N GLY A 60 0.87 -0.72 5.68
CA GLY A 60 1.14 -2.10 6.11
C GLY A 60 1.31 -2.29 7.62
N ILE A 61 0.80 -1.38 8.45
CA ILE A 61 0.84 -1.53 9.91
C ILE A 61 -0.07 -2.69 10.32
N PRO A 62 0.46 -3.73 10.98
CA PRO A 62 -0.34 -4.86 11.44
C PRO A 62 -1.22 -4.45 12.63
N PHE A 63 -2.51 -4.76 12.55
CA PHE A 63 -3.47 -4.59 13.66
C PHE A 63 -3.90 -5.93 14.27
N ALA A 64 -3.54 -7.03 13.63
CA ALA A 64 -3.85 -8.40 14.04
C ALA A 64 -2.77 -9.35 13.52
N LYS A 65 -2.72 -10.56 14.06
CA LYS A 65 -1.88 -11.64 13.55
C LYS A 65 -2.32 -12.09 12.14
N PRO A 66 -1.40 -12.50 11.26
CA PRO A 66 -1.75 -13.05 9.95
C PRO A 66 -2.69 -14.26 10.07
N PRO A 67 -3.85 -14.28 9.36
CA PRO A 67 -4.87 -15.34 9.48
C PRO A 67 -4.51 -16.58 8.64
N ILE A 68 -3.36 -17.17 8.93
CA ILE A 68 -2.78 -18.31 8.22
C ILE A 68 -2.78 -19.57 9.09
N GLY A 69 -2.72 -20.76 8.48
CA GLY A 69 -2.75 -22.03 9.21
C GLY A 69 -4.03 -22.21 10.02
N GLU A 70 -3.89 -22.55 11.31
CA GLU A 70 -5.00 -22.75 12.25
C GLU A 70 -5.78 -21.47 12.57
N LEU A 71 -5.20 -20.29 12.31
CA LEU A 71 -5.87 -19.00 12.46
C LEU A 71 -6.84 -18.71 11.31
N ARG A 72 -6.77 -19.47 10.20
CA ARG A 72 -7.73 -19.34 9.11
C ARG A 72 -9.13 -19.65 9.64
N PHE A 73 -10.10 -18.82 9.26
CA PHE A 73 -11.49 -18.92 9.73
C PHE A 73 -11.69 -18.67 11.24
N ARG A 74 -10.68 -18.19 11.97
CA ARG A 74 -10.80 -17.75 13.37
C ARG A 74 -10.95 -16.23 13.45
N ALA A 75 -11.43 -15.76 14.60
CA ALA A 75 -11.40 -14.33 14.91
C ALA A 75 -9.95 -13.81 14.93
N PRO A 76 -9.72 -12.55 14.51
CA PRO A 76 -8.39 -11.94 14.57
C PRO A 76 -7.88 -11.92 16.01
N GLN A 77 -6.57 -12.12 16.17
CA GLN A 77 -5.85 -12.07 17.43
C GLN A 77 -4.80 -10.97 17.43
#